data_AF-A0A957QD52-F1
#
_entry.id   AF-A0A957QD52-F1
#
_cell.length_a   1.000
_cell.length_b   1.000
_cell.length_c   1.000
_cell.angle_alpha   90.00
_cell.angle_beta   90.00
_cell.angle_gamma   90.00
#
_symmetry.space_group_name_H-M   'P 1'
#
loop_
_entity.id
_entity.type
_entity.pdbx_description
1 polymer ?
#
loop_
_entity_poly.entity_id
_entity_poly.type
_entity_poly.pdbx_seq_one_letter_code
_entity_poly.pdbx_strand_id
1 'polypeptide(L)'
;MSQLSYFADWSDLVLAGAGLLLGTLLVIWWRQQSERWYSVFSLTLLAAALIDVATFSLFVIPPHYVGCPDGCYGQMGYPLPYALIDLDGQVSLFLLDFVLNMLLLWLLLFVLTAIARFFAEAVDLNSRSRRFKLSFFVIFLVIPLALLPRYFTPPEPPVFGDELRLSVNARRAAETTYNVTGFWIQRLALEDIRYPPIQVPDTFGGIDRPQSQVCLRGYTYFYIPWMRYRVTLDRPGVTALNMTRTGLTGSCWADASTTN
;
A
#
# COMPACT_ATOMS: atom_id res chain seq x y z
N MET A 1 28.20 -1.20 -11.75
CA MET A 1 27.67 -2.54 -11.40
C MET A 1 26.24 -2.33 -10.92
N SER A 2 25.25 -2.73 -11.71
CA SER A 2 23.83 -2.65 -11.30
C SER A 2 23.60 -3.65 -10.16
N GLN A 3 23.28 -3.16 -8.97
CA GLN A 3 22.82 -4.02 -7.87
C GLN A 3 21.53 -4.71 -8.31
N LEU A 4 21.50 -6.04 -8.29
CA LEU A 4 20.37 -6.85 -8.76
C LEU A 4 19.26 -6.97 -7.70
N SER A 5 19.62 -6.81 -6.42
CA SER A 5 18.72 -6.83 -5.27
C SER A 5 19.16 -5.82 -4.22
N TYR A 6 18.19 -5.24 -3.52
CA TYR A 6 18.41 -4.37 -2.36
C TYR A 6 17.64 -4.86 -1.14
N PHE A 7 16.44 -5.42 -1.35
CA PHE A 7 15.54 -5.82 -0.26
C PHE A 7 15.61 -7.30 0.08
N ALA A 8 15.96 -8.16 -0.88
CA ALA A 8 16.00 -9.61 -0.66
C ALA A 8 16.96 -10.02 0.46
N ASP A 9 16.43 -10.72 1.46
CA ASP A 9 17.15 -11.39 2.53
C ASP A 9 17.04 -12.92 2.40
N TRP A 10 17.68 -13.68 3.30
CA TRP A 10 17.62 -15.15 3.31
C TRP A 10 16.20 -15.70 3.43
N SER A 11 15.30 -14.98 4.11
CA SER A 11 13.87 -15.32 4.18
C SER A 11 13.23 -15.34 2.80
N ASP A 12 13.66 -14.47 1.90
CA ASP A 12 13.12 -14.36 0.55
C ASP A 12 13.57 -15.50 -0.35
N LEU A 13 14.77 -16.02 -0.12
CA LEU A 13 15.24 -17.24 -0.78
C LEU A 13 14.41 -18.46 -0.36
N VAL A 14 14.08 -18.57 0.94
CA VAL A 14 13.18 -19.62 1.44
C VAL A 14 11.78 -19.45 0.85
N LEU A 15 11.26 -18.22 0.82
CA LEU A 15 9.96 -17.89 0.21
C LEU A 15 9.94 -18.25 -1.28
N ALA A 16 10.98 -17.91 -2.03
CA ALA A 16 11.12 -18.24 -3.44
C ALA A 16 11.17 -19.76 -3.66
N GLY A 17 11.98 -20.48 -2.87
CA GLY A 17 12.09 -21.94 -2.96
C GLY A 17 10.76 -22.64 -2.65
N ALA A 18 10.13 -22.28 -1.53
CA ALA A 18 8.81 -22.80 -1.15
C ALA A 18 7.73 -22.43 -2.18
N GLY A 19 7.79 -21.21 -2.70
CA GLY A 19 6.87 -20.70 -3.71
C GLY A 19 6.98 -21.45 -5.03
N LEU A 20 8.20 -21.72 -5.52
CA LEU A 20 8.43 -22.52 -6.72
C LEU A 20 7.94 -23.97 -6.56
N LEU A 21 8.18 -24.57 -5.38
CA LEU A 21 7.65 -25.90 -5.08
C LEU A 21 6.12 -25.91 -5.11
N LEU A 22 5.47 -24.96 -4.43
CA LEU A 22 4.01 -24.82 -4.42
C LEU A 22 3.45 -24.56 -5.83
N GLY A 23 4.08 -23.66 -6.58
CA GLY A 23 3.72 -23.36 -7.97
C GLY A 23 3.79 -24.61 -8.85
N THR A 24 4.84 -25.41 -8.69
CA THR A 24 4.98 -26.70 -9.40
C THR A 24 3.86 -27.67 -9.04
N LEU A 25 3.54 -27.82 -7.76
CA LEU A 25 2.45 -28.68 -7.30
C LEU A 25 1.09 -28.21 -7.83
N LEU A 26 0.84 -26.91 -7.84
CA LEU A 26 -0.39 -26.33 -8.40
C LEU A 26 -0.49 -26.54 -9.91
N VAL A 27 0.63 -26.43 -10.65
CA VAL A 27 0.65 -26.73 -12.09
C VAL A 27 0.30 -28.20 -12.33
N ILE A 28 0.88 -29.12 -11.55
CA ILE A 28 0.57 -30.55 -11.63
C ILE A 28 -0.92 -30.78 -11.33
N TRP A 29 -1.45 -30.17 -10.28
CA TRP A 29 -2.86 -30.27 -9.92
C TRP A 29 -3.78 -29.74 -11.02
N TRP A 30 -3.50 -28.56 -11.58
CA TRP A 30 -4.29 -27.98 -12.66
C TRP A 30 -4.24 -28.83 -13.93
N ARG A 31 -3.08 -29.41 -14.24
CA ARG A 31 -2.93 -30.34 -15.37
C ARG A 31 -3.82 -31.57 -15.20
N GLN A 32 -4.05 -32.04 -13.98
CA GLN A 32 -4.97 -33.14 -13.70
C GLN A 32 -6.45 -32.70 -13.81
N GLN A 33 -6.77 -31.46 -13.42
CA GLN A 33 -8.15 -30.97 -13.39
C GLN A 33 -8.68 -30.45 -14.73
N SER A 34 -7.81 -29.95 -15.62
CA SER A 34 -8.26 -29.34 -16.88
C SER A 34 -7.22 -29.44 -18.02
N GLU A 35 -7.71 -29.73 -19.23
CA GLU A 35 -6.91 -29.66 -20.46
C GLU A 35 -6.43 -28.23 -20.80
N ARG A 36 -7.10 -27.20 -20.25
CA ARG A 36 -6.78 -25.77 -20.47
C ARG A 36 -5.96 -25.16 -19.34
N TRP A 37 -5.22 -25.98 -18.58
CA TRP A 37 -4.39 -25.51 -17.47
C TRP A 37 -3.38 -24.42 -17.89
N TYR A 38 -2.84 -24.52 -19.11
CA TYR A 38 -1.89 -23.54 -19.66
C TYR A 38 -2.52 -22.14 -19.79
N SER A 39 -3.80 -22.05 -20.18
CA SER A 39 -4.50 -20.76 -20.24
C SER A 39 -4.62 -20.14 -18.85
N VAL A 40 -4.94 -20.95 -17.82
CA VAL A 40 -5.05 -20.46 -16.43
C VAL A 40 -3.69 -19.96 -15.96
N PHE A 41 -2.63 -20.76 -16.16
CA PHE A 41 -1.26 -20.38 -15.82
C PHE A 41 -0.83 -19.08 -16.51
N SER A 42 -0.99 -18.97 -17.83
CA SER A 42 -0.60 -17.77 -18.58
C SER A 42 -1.39 -16.54 -18.18
N LEU A 43 -2.69 -16.68 -17.92
CA LEU A 43 -3.55 -15.58 -17.49
C LEU A 43 -3.20 -15.10 -16.08
N THR A 44 -2.95 -16.00 -15.13
CA THR A 44 -2.56 -15.60 -13.78
C THR A 44 -1.16 -14.99 -13.77
N LEU A 45 -0.24 -15.49 -14.59
CA LEU A 45 1.11 -14.92 -14.73
C LEU A 45 1.07 -13.51 -15.33
N LEU A 46 0.31 -13.33 -16.42
CA LEU A 46 0.11 -12.02 -17.03
C LEU A 46 -0.57 -11.05 -16.05
N ALA A 47 -1.61 -11.49 -15.36
CA ALA A 47 -2.29 -10.68 -14.35
C ALA A 47 -1.35 -10.29 -13.20
N ALA A 48 -0.49 -11.21 -12.74
CA ALA A 48 0.51 -10.91 -11.72
C ALA A 48 1.50 -9.85 -12.19
N ALA A 49 2.03 -9.96 -13.41
CA ALA A 49 2.93 -8.97 -13.98
C ALA A 49 2.27 -7.58 -14.12
N LEU A 50 1.01 -7.54 -14.56
CA LEU A 50 0.24 -6.28 -14.66
C LEU A 50 -0.02 -5.66 -13.28
N ILE A 51 -0.38 -6.47 -12.28
CA ILE A 51 -0.59 -6.02 -10.91
C ILE A 51 0.74 -5.52 -10.33
N ASP A 52 1.83 -6.23 -10.55
CA ASP A 52 3.15 -5.85 -10.07
C ASP A 52 3.55 -4.47 -10.61
N VAL A 53 3.42 -4.25 -11.91
CA VAL A 53 3.61 -2.93 -12.54
C VAL A 53 2.64 -1.88 -11.99
N ALA A 54 1.38 -2.23 -11.74
CA ALA A 54 0.43 -1.29 -11.13
C ALA A 54 0.84 -0.89 -9.71
N THR A 55 1.43 -1.82 -8.94
CA THR A 55 1.87 -1.53 -7.57
C THR A 55 2.96 -0.46 -7.51
N PHE A 56 3.77 -0.34 -8.56
CA PHE A 56 4.77 0.72 -8.71
C PHE A 56 4.18 2.12 -8.54
N SER A 57 2.96 2.35 -9.05
CA SER A 57 2.31 3.67 -9.03
C SER A 57 1.31 3.83 -7.88
N LEU A 58 0.66 2.74 -7.47
CA LEU A 58 -0.36 2.78 -6.42
C LEU A 58 0.24 2.81 -5.02
N PHE A 59 1.35 2.10 -4.83
CA PHE A 59 1.97 1.87 -3.53
C PHE A 59 3.35 2.52 -3.49
N VAL A 60 3.34 3.81 -3.19
CA VAL A 60 4.53 4.65 -3.13
C VAL A 60 4.68 5.25 -1.74
N ILE A 61 5.74 4.89 -1.04
CA ILE A 61 6.23 5.61 0.14
C ILE A 61 7.20 6.68 -0.38
N PRO A 62 6.86 7.98 -0.28
CA PRO A 62 7.79 9.03 -0.70
C PRO A 62 9.02 9.08 0.23
N PRO A 63 10.11 9.72 -0.20
CA PRO A 63 11.20 10.05 0.70
C PRO A 63 10.68 10.84 1.91
N HIS A 64 11.12 10.44 3.10
CA HIS A 64 10.53 10.90 4.36
C HIS A 64 11.61 11.19 5.40
N TYR A 65 11.28 12.01 6.39
CA TYR A 65 12.18 12.42 7.48
C TYR A 65 11.72 11.89 8.84
N VAL A 66 10.54 11.27 8.90
CA VAL A 66 10.09 10.55 10.10
C VAL A 66 11.06 9.41 10.44
N GLY A 67 11.55 9.37 11.68
CA GLY A 67 12.51 8.38 12.17
C GLY A 67 13.94 8.56 11.66
N CYS A 68 14.19 9.56 10.82
CA CYS A 68 15.40 9.66 10.00
C CYS A 68 15.75 11.13 9.70
N PRO A 69 16.49 11.82 10.60
CA PRO A 69 16.75 13.26 10.48
C PRO A 69 17.47 13.68 9.20
N ASP A 70 18.37 12.82 8.70
CA ASP A 70 19.13 13.04 7.47
C ASP A 70 18.32 12.74 6.21
N GLY A 71 17.10 12.21 6.36
CA GLY A 71 16.22 11.79 5.28
C GLY A 71 16.42 10.32 4.92
N CYS A 72 15.31 9.61 4.77
CA CYS A 72 15.28 8.22 4.38
C CYS A 72 14.69 8.06 2.97
N TYR A 73 15.25 7.11 2.22
CA TYR A 73 14.80 6.81 0.87
C TYR A 73 13.33 6.37 0.85
N GLY A 74 12.63 6.79 -0.20
CA GLY A 74 11.31 6.30 -0.52
C GLY A 74 11.36 4.89 -1.10
N GLN A 75 10.22 4.22 -1.13
CA GLN A 75 10.07 2.86 -1.62
C GLN A 75 8.84 2.75 -2.52
N MET A 76 8.91 1.91 -3.54
CA MET A 76 7.74 1.56 -4.35
C MET A 76 7.64 0.05 -4.52
N GLY A 77 6.40 -0.41 -4.77
CA GLY A 77 6.08 -1.83 -4.92
C GLY A 77 5.46 -2.41 -3.66
N TYR A 78 4.57 -3.38 -3.86
CA TYR A 78 3.88 -4.09 -2.78
C TYR A 78 3.42 -5.46 -3.30
N PRO A 79 3.32 -6.52 -2.47
CA PRO A 79 3.67 -6.59 -1.04
C PRO A 79 5.15 -6.50 -0.71
N LEU A 80 6.04 -6.82 -1.64
CA LEU A 80 7.49 -6.66 -1.48
C LEU A 80 7.95 -5.42 -2.26
N PRO A 81 8.71 -4.50 -1.63
CA PRO A 81 9.28 -3.37 -2.33
C PRO A 81 10.37 -3.84 -3.31
N TYR A 82 10.44 -3.20 -4.47
CA TYR A 82 11.43 -3.52 -5.51
C TYR A 82 12.02 -2.28 -6.19
N ALA A 83 11.63 -1.10 -5.73
CA ALA A 83 12.18 0.16 -6.21
C ALA A 83 12.47 1.10 -5.03
N LEU A 84 13.55 1.88 -5.18
CA LEU A 84 13.90 2.95 -4.26
C LEU A 84 13.73 4.31 -4.91
N ILE A 85 13.41 5.29 -4.08
CA ILE A 85 13.35 6.71 -4.46
C ILE A 85 14.38 7.44 -3.62
N ASP A 86 15.37 8.02 -4.29
CA ASP A 86 16.36 8.87 -3.63
C ASP A 86 15.70 10.16 -3.10
N LEU A 87 16.39 10.87 -2.21
CA LEU A 87 15.98 12.20 -1.72
C LEU A 87 15.86 13.22 -2.85
N ASP A 88 16.66 13.05 -3.92
CA ASP A 88 16.59 13.83 -5.16
C ASP A 88 15.44 13.41 -6.10
N GLY A 89 14.66 12.39 -5.72
CA GLY A 89 13.54 11.88 -6.51
C GLY A 89 13.92 10.93 -7.64
N GLN A 90 15.20 10.52 -7.72
CA GLN A 90 15.64 9.51 -8.68
C GLN A 90 15.14 8.12 -8.30
N VAL A 91 14.65 7.36 -9.28
CA VAL A 91 14.10 6.02 -9.04
C VAL A 91 15.08 4.95 -9.51
N SER A 92 15.43 4.04 -8.61
CA SER A 92 16.26 2.86 -8.89
C SER A 92 15.41 1.59 -8.78
N LEU A 93 15.44 0.76 -9.83
CA LEU A 93 14.70 -0.50 -9.91
C LEU A 93 15.62 -1.70 -9.67
N PHE A 94 15.16 -2.66 -8.87
CA PHE A 94 15.87 -3.90 -8.57
C PHE A 94 15.15 -5.09 -9.19
N LEU A 95 15.76 -5.68 -10.21
CA LEU A 95 15.11 -6.71 -11.04
C LEU A 95 14.80 -8.00 -10.26
N LEU A 96 15.68 -8.42 -9.34
CA LEU A 96 15.44 -9.63 -8.55
C LEU A 96 14.26 -9.43 -7.61
N ASP A 97 14.21 -8.28 -6.93
CA ASP A 97 13.12 -7.95 -6.01
C ASP A 97 11.77 -7.85 -6.76
N PHE A 98 11.79 -7.31 -8.00
CA PHE A 98 10.62 -7.28 -8.89
C PHE A 98 10.14 -8.71 -9.22
N VAL A 99 11.05 -9.59 -9.67
CA VAL A 99 10.68 -10.97 -10.02
C VAL A 99 10.16 -11.73 -8.80
N LEU A 100 10.73 -11.49 -7.62
CA LEU A 100 10.27 -12.09 -6.37
C LEU A 100 8.85 -11.63 -6.01
N ASN A 101 8.56 -10.32 -6.12
CA ASN A 101 7.22 -9.78 -5.90
C ASN A 101 6.22 -10.36 -6.91
N MET A 102 6.60 -10.43 -8.21
CA MET A 102 5.80 -11.05 -9.25
C MET A 102 5.51 -12.52 -8.95
N LEU A 103 6.50 -13.29 -8.48
CA LEU A 103 6.34 -14.70 -8.09
C LEU A 103 5.31 -14.83 -6.96
N LEU A 104 5.40 -14.00 -5.94
CA LEU A 104 4.46 -13.99 -4.83
C LEU A 104 3.03 -13.65 -5.29
N LEU A 105 2.87 -12.59 -6.09
CA LEU A 105 1.58 -12.20 -6.67
C LEU A 105 1.00 -13.31 -7.56
N TRP A 106 1.84 -13.95 -8.38
CA TRP A 106 1.43 -15.05 -9.24
C TRP A 106 0.93 -16.24 -8.42
N LEU A 107 1.65 -16.63 -7.37
CA LEU A 107 1.21 -17.72 -6.49
C LEU A 107 -0.11 -17.41 -5.79
N LEU A 108 -0.27 -16.19 -5.29
CA LEU A 108 -1.52 -15.74 -4.66
C LEU A 108 -2.71 -15.85 -5.63
N LEU A 109 -2.56 -15.35 -6.85
CA LEU A 109 -3.59 -15.45 -7.88
C LEU A 109 -3.84 -16.91 -8.27
N PHE A 110 -2.80 -17.71 -8.42
CA PHE A 110 -2.92 -19.10 -8.85
C PHE A 110 -3.64 -19.96 -7.79
N VAL A 111 -3.31 -19.78 -6.51
CA VAL A 111 -4.05 -20.37 -5.39
C VAL A 111 -5.49 -19.87 -5.37
N LEU A 112 -5.73 -18.57 -5.52
CA LEU A 112 -7.07 -18.00 -5.53
C LEU A 112 -7.93 -18.59 -6.65
N THR A 113 -7.36 -18.82 -7.84
CA THR A 113 -8.09 -19.49 -8.94
C THR A 113 -8.42 -20.94 -8.62
N ALA A 114 -7.54 -21.67 -7.93
CA ALA A 114 -7.83 -23.03 -7.48
C ALA A 114 -8.97 -23.06 -6.44
N ILE A 115 -8.95 -22.13 -5.48
CA ILE A 115 -10.02 -21.96 -4.48
C ILE A 115 -11.35 -21.60 -5.17
N ALA A 116 -11.32 -20.64 -6.10
CA ALA A 116 -12.50 -20.25 -6.87
C ALA A 116 -13.07 -21.42 -7.69
N ARG A 117 -12.20 -22.27 -8.25
CA ARG A 117 -12.60 -23.48 -8.96
C ARG A 117 -13.30 -24.47 -8.03
N PHE A 118 -12.74 -24.72 -6.86
CA PHE A 118 -13.34 -25.60 -5.85
C PHE A 118 -14.75 -25.14 -5.47
N PHE A 119 -14.92 -23.84 -5.17
CA PHE A 119 -16.25 -23.30 -4.86
C PHE A 119 -17.21 -23.32 -6.05
N ALA A 120 -16.71 -23.07 -7.26
CA ALA A 120 -17.53 -23.12 -8.48
C ALA A 120 -18.08 -24.55 -8.72
N GLU A 121 -17.30 -25.58 -8.44
CA GLU A 121 -17.75 -26.97 -8.51
C GLU A 121 -18.76 -27.30 -7.40
N ALA A 122 -18.51 -26.85 -6.17
CA ALA A 122 -19.41 -27.08 -5.03
C ALA A 122 -20.84 -26.52 -5.25
N VAL A 123 -20.98 -25.45 -6.02
CA VAL A 123 -22.30 -24.83 -6.32
C VAL A 123 -22.87 -25.24 -7.69
N ASP A 124 -22.17 -26.12 -8.41
CA ASP A 124 -22.41 -26.47 -9.80
C ASP A 124 -22.62 -25.23 -10.69
N LEU A 125 -21.64 -24.33 -10.65
CA LEU A 125 -21.77 -22.99 -11.22
C LEU A 125 -22.16 -23.00 -12.71
N ASN A 126 -21.77 -24.05 -13.44
CA ASN A 126 -22.02 -24.17 -14.89
C ASN A 126 -23.50 -24.26 -15.24
N SER A 127 -24.30 -24.98 -14.44
CA SER A 127 -25.75 -25.14 -14.66
C SER A 127 -26.57 -23.93 -14.20
N ARG A 128 -25.96 -22.99 -13.47
CA ARG A 128 -26.65 -21.81 -12.92
C ARG A 128 -26.85 -20.71 -13.96
N SER A 129 -27.85 -19.87 -13.68
CA SER A 129 -28.19 -18.71 -14.50
C SER A 129 -27.04 -17.69 -14.57
N ARG A 130 -26.99 -16.89 -15.64
CA ARG A 130 -25.96 -15.84 -15.80
C ARG A 130 -25.95 -14.84 -14.65
N ARG A 131 -27.12 -14.52 -14.08
CA ARG A 131 -27.25 -13.60 -12.93
C ARG A 131 -26.54 -14.17 -11.71
N PHE A 132 -26.76 -15.46 -11.42
CA PHE A 132 -26.06 -16.14 -10.32
C PHE A 132 -24.54 -16.17 -10.54
N LYS A 133 -24.09 -16.47 -11.76
CA LYS A 133 -22.66 -16.44 -12.12
C LYS A 133 -22.02 -15.07 -11.87
N LEU A 134 -22.70 -13.99 -12.27
CA LEU A 134 -22.24 -12.62 -12.03
C LEU A 134 -22.20 -12.30 -10.53
N SER A 135 -23.27 -12.60 -9.79
CA SER A 135 -23.31 -12.38 -8.34
C SER A 135 -22.23 -13.17 -7.60
N PHE A 136 -22.00 -14.42 -7.98
CA PHE A 136 -20.93 -15.25 -7.45
C PHE A 136 -19.56 -14.58 -7.69
N PHE A 137 -19.28 -14.14 -8.91
CA PHE A 137 -18.04 -13.43 -9.23
C PHE A 137 -17.86 -12.14 -8.40
N VAL A 138 -18.92 -11.33 -8.27
CA VAL A 138 -18.87 -10.09 -7.49
C VAL A 138 -18.61 -10.40 -6.01
N ILE A 139 -19.32 -11.36 -5.43
CA ILE A 139 -19.23 -11.70 -3.99
C ILE A 139 -17.90 -12.34 -3.63
N PHE A 140 -17.38 -13.25 -4.46
CA PHE A 140 -16.19 -14.02 -4.13
C PHE A 140 -14.89 -13.42 -4.67
N LEU A 141 -14.94 -12.52 -5.66
CA LEU A 141 -13.74 -11.90 -6.23
C LEU A 141 -13.70 -10.39 -6.02
N VAL A 142 -14.73 -9.67 -6.49
CA VAL A 142 -14.69 -8.20 -6.53
C VAL A 142 -14.81 -7.58 -5.14
N ILE A 143 -15.76 -8.04 -4.32
CA ILE A 143 -16.00 -7.48 -2.98
C ILE A 143 -14.79 -7.69 -2.05
N PRO A 144 -14.21 -8.90 -1.92
CA PRO A 144 -13.04 -9.11 -1.07
C PRO A 144 -11.87 -8.22 -1.50
N LEU A 145 -11.62 -8.11 -2.81
CA LEU A 145 -10.56 -7.27 -3.35
C LEU A 145 -10.82 -5.77 -3.09
N ALA A 146 -12.06 -5.31 -3.29
CA ALA A 146 -12.47 -3.93 -3.05
C ALA A 146 -12.28 -3.53 -1.58
N LEU A 147 -12.55 -4.46 -0.66
CA LEU A 147 -12.51 -4.25 0.78
C LEU A 147 -11.15 -4.53 1.43
N LEU A 148 -10.13 -5.01 0.70
CA LEU A 148 -8.80 -5.22 1.26
C LEU A 148 -8.25 -4.02 2.06
N PRO A 149 -8.41 -2.75 1.61
CA PRO A 149 -7.94 -1.58 2.36
C PRO A 149 -8.49 -1.48 3.79
N ARG A 150 -9.63 -2.11 4.06
CA ARG A 150 -10.25 -2.11 5.39
C ARG A 150 -9.56 -3.09 6.35
N TYR A 151 -8.90 -4.13 5.82
CA TYR A 151 -8.30 -5.21 6.59
C TYR A 151 -6.78 -5.12 6.65
N PHE A 152 -6.13 -4.67 5.57
CA PHE A 152 -4.68 -4.59 5.51
C PHE A 152 -4.20 -3.14 5.40
N THR A 153 -3.09 -2.84 6.07
CA THR A 153 -2.44 -1.54 5.97
C THR A 153 -1.71 -1.44 4.63
N PRO A 154 -1.89 -0.34 3.88
CA PRO A 154 -0.99 -0.03 2.78
C PRO A 154 0.44 0.18 3.34
N PRO A 155 1.47 0.10 2.48
CA PRO A 155 2.84 0.37 2.88
C PRO A 155 2.97 1.80 3.44
N GLU A 156 3.65 1.91 4.57
CA GLU A 156 3.91 3.16 5.28
C GLU A 156 5.31 3.12 5.94
N PRO A 157 5.94 4.28 6.22
CA PRO A 157 7.22 4.32 6.91
C PRO A 157 7.16 3.62 8.28
N PRO A 158 8.22 2.88 8.67
CA PRO A 158 8.29 2.30 10.00
C PRO A 158 8.49 3.41 11.04
N VAL A 159 7.59 3.49 12.03
CA VAL A 159 7.64 4.48 13.10
C VAL A 159 7.60 3.85 14.48
N PHE A 160 8.32 4.44 15.43
CA PHE A 160 8.45 3.93 16.80
C PHE A 160 8.31 5.07 17.82
N GLY A 161 8.01 4.71 19.07
CA GLY A 161 7.96 5.66 20.18
C GLY A 161 7.00 6.83 19.96
N ASP A 162 7.52 8.05 20.06
CA ASP A 162 6.72 9.28 19.91
C ASP A 162 6.14 9.46 18.51
N GLU A 163 6.84 9.06 17.46
CA GLU A 163 6.35 9.20 16.08
C GLU A 163 5.16 8.29 15.79
N LEU A 164 5.19 7.08 16.35
CA LEU A 164 4.05 6.17 16.31
C LEU A 164 2.85 6.78 17.06
N ARG A 165 3.10 7.42 18.20
CA ARG A 165 2.05 8.12 18.95
C ARG A 165 1.45 9.27 18.16
N LEU A 166 2.28 10.08 17.49
CA LEU A 166 1.83 11.18 16.63
C LEU A 166 1.05 10.68 15.42
N SER A 167 1.52 9.63 14.75
CA SER A 167 0.84 9.08 13.58
C SER A 167 -0.53 8.49 13.92
N VAL A 168 -0.63 7.76 15.05
CA VAL A 168 -1.89 7.22 15.56
C VAL A 168 -2.85 8.34 15.97
N ASN A 169 -2.38 9.37 16.67
CA ASN A 169 -3.22 10.49 17.08
C ASN A 169 -3.72 11.30 15.88
N ALA A 170 -2.86 11.57 14.89
CA ALA A 170 -3.25 12.23 13.64
C ALA A 170 -4.27 11.40 12.85
N ARG A 171 -4.05 10.09 12.72
CA ARG A 171 -4.98 9.17 12.05
C ARG A 171 -6.33 9.19 12.76
N ARG A 172 -6.33 9.02 14.08
CA ARG A 172 -7.56 9.06 14.88
C ARG A 172 -8.28 10.40 14.73
N ALA A 173 -7.56 11.52 14.76
CA ALA A 173 -8.17 12.83 14.56
C ALA A 173 -8.78 12.98 13.16
N ALA A 174 -8.09 12.54 12.11
CA ALA A 174 -8.62 12.55 10.74
C ALA A 174 -9.89 11.70 10.62
N GLU A 175 -9.90 10.51 11.25
CA GLU A 175 -11.04 9.59 11.24
C GLU A 175 -12.22 10.11 12.07
N THR A 176 -12.00 10.50 13.33
CA THR A 176 -13.11 10.81 14.26
C THR A 176 -13.52 12.28 14.25
N THR A 177 -12.58 13.20 14.09
CA THR A 177 -12.84 14.65 14.21
C THR A 177 -13.20 15.24 12.87
N TYR A 178 -12.46 14.86 11.82
CA TYR A 178 -12.66 15.40 10.47
C TYR A 178 -13.44 14.46 9.55
N ASN A 179 -13.85 13.28 10.04
CA ASN A 179 -14.65 12.29 9.32
C ASN A 179 -14.11 11.98 7.91
N VAL A 180 -12.78 11.81 7.80
CA VAL A 180 -12.12 11.57 6.52
C VAL A 180 -12.41 10.17 6.01
N THR A 181 -12.36 9.16 6.88
CA THR A 181 -12.67 7.78 6.52
C THR A 181 -14.18 7.56 6.49
N GLY A 182 -14.64 6.66 5.62
CA GLY A 182 -16.06 6.40 5.43
C GLY A 182 -16.33 5.56 4.19
N PHE A 183 -17.30 5.97 3.37
CA PHE A 183 -17.61 5.25 2.13
C PHE A 183 -16.51 5.43 1.06
N TRP A 184 -15.94 6.63 0.92
CA TRP A 184 -14.96 6.88 -0.14
C TRP A 184 -13.54 6.49 0.27
N ILE A 185 -13.10 6.90 1.45
CA ILE A 185 -11.75 6.63 1.94
C ILE A 185 -11.84 5.51 2.96
N GLN A 186 -11.22 4.39 2.63
CA GLN A 186 -11.26 3.17 3.44
C GLN A 186 -10.11 3.12 4.44
N ARG A 187 -8.96 3.73 4.11
CA ARG A 187 -7.75 3.68 4.94
C ARG A 187 -6.87 4.91 4.78
N LEU A 188 -6.15 5.25 5.84
CA LEU A 188 -5.10 6.27 5.85
C LEU A 188 -3.75 5.60 6.09
N ALA A 189 -2.73 6.00 5.34
CA ALA A 189 -1.33 5.59 5.52
C ALA A 189 -0.48 6.79 5.93
N LEU A 190 0.52 6.58 6.77
CA LEU A 190 1.51 7.62 7.04
C LEU A 190 2.40 7.85 5.81
N GLU A 191 2.66 9.11 5.46
CA GLU A 191 3.71 9.46 4.48
C GLU A 191 4.95 10.04 5.17
N ASP A 192 4.78 11.01 6.07
CA ASP A 192 5.90 11.72 6.70
C ASP A 192 5.41 12.52 7.94
N ILE A 193 6.33 12.89 8.83
CA ILE A 193 6.09 13.74 10.01
C ILE A 193 7.13 14.85 10.01
N ARG A 194 6.67 16.10 10.17
CA ARG A 194 7.55 17.27 10.24
C ARG A 194 7.30 18.11 11.47
N TYR A 195 8.37 18.78 11.89
CA TYR A 195 8.42 19.67 13.04
C TYR A 195 8.78 21.07 12.56
N PRO A 196 7.86 21.80 11.90
CA PRO A 196 8.13 23.16 11.41
C PRO A 196 8.56 24.09 12.56
N PRO A 197 9.49 25.03 12.30
CA PRO A 197 9.91 25.99 13.31
C PRO A 197 8.71 26.82 13.79
N ILE A 198 8.69 27.14 15.08
CA ILE A 198 7.59 27.84 15.76
C ILE A 198 7.40 29.24 15.14
N GLN A 199 6.27 29.48 14.48
CA GLN A 199 5.80 30.83 14.14
C GLN A 199 4.89 31.33 15.27
N VAL A 200 5.44 31.73 16.40
CA VAL A 200 4.68 32.37 17.49
C VAL A 200 5.41 33.66 17.86
N PRO A 201 4.73 34.84 17.88
CA PRO A 201 5.33 36.05 18.41
C PRO A 201 5.62 35.87 19.91
N ASP A 202 6.81 36.30 20.34
CA ASP A 202 7.50 36.10 21.65
C ASP A 202 6.72 36.44 22.94
N THR A 203 5.41 36.66 22.88
CA THR A 203 4.56 37.08 24.00
C THR A 203 4.24 35.97 25.02
N PHE A 204 4.49 34.69 24.71
CA PHE A 204 4.27 33.58 25.64
C PHE A 204 5.54 32.78 25.82
N GLY A 205 6.30 33.13 26.86
CA GLY A 205 7.66 32.65 27.12
C GLY A 205 7.86 31.13 27.04
N GLY A 206 8.91 30.75 26.31
CA GLY A 206 9.76 29.58 26.59
C GLY A 206 9.10 28.21 26.65
N ILE A 207 8.50 27.72 25.56
CA ILE A 207 8.09 26.31 25.44
C ILE A 207 8.59 25.75 24.11
N ASP A 208 9.78 25.16 24.16
CA ASP A 208 10.63 24.73 23.04
C ASP A 208 10.18 23.45 22.32
N ARG A 209 8.89 23.29 21.98
CA ARG A 209 8.48 22.23 21.05
C ARG A 209 7.70 22.77 19.84
N PRO A 210 8.20 22.54 18.61
CA PRO A 210 7.45 22.87 17.39
C PRO A 210 6.13 22.09 17.33
N GLN A 211 5.09 22.71 16.75
CA GLN A 211 3.85 22.00 16.43
C GLN A 211 4.20 20.86 15.47
N SER A 212 3.76 19.65 15.76
CA SER A 212 4.01 18.51 14.86
C SER A 212 2.95 18.51 13.75
N GLN A 213 3.40 18.33 12.53
CA GLN A 213 2.54 18.14 11.37
C GLN A 213 2.73 16.72 10.84
N VAL A 214 1.62 16.04 10.58
CA VAL A 214 1.61 14.67 10.09
C VAL A 214 0.94 14.64 8.73
N CYS A 215 1.63 14.04 7.76
CA CYS A 215 1.06 13.80 6.43
C CYS A 215 0.52 12.39 6.31
N LEU A 216 -0.75 12.27 5.92
CA LEU A 216 -1.44 11.00 5.69
C LEU A 216 -1.92 10.90 4.24
N ARG A 217 -1.79 9.73 3.61
CA ARG A 217 -2.40 9.42 2.31
C ARG A 217 -3.68 8.61 2.49
N GLY A 218 -4.76 9.06 1.84
CA GLY A 218 -6.03 8.33 1.80
C GLY A 218 -6.12 7.35 0.63
N TYR A 219 -6.58 6.14 0.93
CA TYR A 219 -6.84 5.07 -0.04
C TYR A 219 -8.32 4.74 -0.09
N THR A 220 -8.85 4.59 -1.30
CA THR A 220 -10.24 4.16 -1.54
C THR A 220 -10.33 2.64 -1.63
N TYR A 221 -11.47 2.13 -2.13
CA TYR A 221 -11.58 0.75 -2.60
C TYR A 221 -10.43 0.40 -3.56
N PHE A 222 -10.02 -0.87 -3.55
CA PHE A 222 -8.94 -1.40 -4.38
C PHE A 222 -7.57 -0.73 -4.16
N TYR A 223 -7.34 -0.08 -3.02
CA TYR A 223 -6.11 0.68 -2.73
C TYR A 223 -5.78 1.77 -3.76
N ILE A 224 -6.79 2.37 -4.39
CA ILE A 224 -6.53 3.51 -5.26
C ILE A 224 -6.24 4.75 -4.38
N PRO A 225 -5.09 5.41 -4.54
CA PRO A 225 -4.78 6.62 -3.77
C PRO A 225 -5.69 7.77 -4.22
N TRP A 226 -6.19 8.56 -3.27
CA TRP A 226 -7.15 9.63 -3.53
C TRP A 226 -6.59 11.03 -3.28
N MET A 227 -6.25 11.33 -2.03
CA MET A 227 -5.77 12.64 -1.59
C MET A 227 -4.87 12.48 -0.37
N ARG A 228 -4.11 13.54 -0.06
CA ARG A 228 -3.33 13.67 1.16
C ARG A 228 -4.02 14.56 2.18
N TYR A 229 -3.73 14.30 3.45
CA TYR A 229 -4.27 14.99 4.60
C TYR A 229 -3.10 15.39 5.50
N ARG A 230 -2.89 16.70 5.62
CA ARG A 230 -1.89 17.26 6.53
C ARG A 230 -2.59 17.69 7.80
N VAL A 231 -2.37 16.95 8.87
CA VAL A 231 -2.93 17.17 10.20
C VAL A 231 -1.91 17.91 11.05
N THR A 232 -2.27 19.07 11.56
CA THR A 232 -1.44 19.82 12.52
C THR A 232 -1.90 19.43 13.92
N LEU A 233 -0.98 18.93 14.73
CA LEU A 233 -1.23 18.56 16.12
C LEU A 233 -0.74 19.67 17.05
N ASP A 234 -1.31 19.70 18.25
CA ASP A 234 -0.82 20.51 19.35
C ASP A 234 0.60 20.10 19.78
N ARG A 235 1.20 20.89 20.67
CA ARG A 235 2.57 20.66 21.18
C ARG A 235 2.78 19.26 21.77
N PRO A 236 1.90 18.71 22.62
CA PRO A 236 2.05 17.34 23.09
C PRO A 236 1.73 16.31 22.00
N GLY A 237 1.12 16.70 20.88
CA GLY A 237 0.80 15.80 19.76
C GLY A 237 -0.42 14.93 20.03
N VAL A 238 -1.34 15.40 20.86
CA VAL A 238 -2.52 14.66 21.35
C VAL A 238 -3.79 15.16 20.64
N THR A 239 -3.92 16.46 20.44
CA THR A 239 -5.11 17.06 19.82
C THR A 239 -4.79 17.65 18.46
N ALA A 240 -5.69 17.47 17.50
CA ALA A 240 -5.54 18.08 16.18
C ALA A 240 -6.06 19.52 16.20
N LEU A 241 -5.21 20.46 15.83
CA LEU A 241 -5.53 21.87 15.73
C LEU A 241 -6.19 22.21 14.39
N ASN A 242 -5.70 21.59 13.31
CA ASN A 242 -6.20 21.83 11.96
C ASN A 242 -5.92 20.64 11.05
N MET A 243 -6.68 20.50 9.96
CA MET A 243 -6.43 19.57 8.88
C MET A 243 -6.58 20.26 7.53
N THR A 244 -5.56 20.10 6.68
CA THR A 244 -5.57 20.59 5.30
C THR A 244 -5.54 19.42 4.34
N ARG A 245 -6.25 19.55 3.20
CA ARG A 245 -6.29 18.53 2.15
C ARG A 245 -5.37 18.97 1.01
N THR A 246 -4.56 18.05 0.52
CA THR A 246 -3.60 18.32 -0.58
C THR A 246 -3.72 17.27 -1.68
N GLY A 247 -3.47 17.68 -2.91
CA GLY A 247 -3.48 16.79 -4.08
C GLY A 247 -2.32 15.79 -4.07
N LEU A 248 -2.40 14.79 -4.95
CA LEU A 248 -1.36 13.76 -5.09
C LEU A 248 -0.16 14.21 -5.94
N THR A 249 -0.32 15.24 -6.78
CA THR A 249 0.66 15.69 -7.79
C THR A 249 1.81 16.53 -7.25
N GLY A 250 1.73 16.99 -5.99
CA GLY A 250 2.77 17.81 -5.34
C GLY A 250 3.36 17.17 -4.10
N SER A 251 4.22 17.89 -3.39
CA SER A 251 4.64 17.50 -2.04
C SER A 251 3.49 17.69 -1.05
N CYS A 252 3.39 16.81 -0.04
CA CYS A 252 2.44 17.02 1.06
C CYS A 252 2.70 18.32 1.84
N TRP A 253 3.93 18.82 1.75
CA TRP A 253 4.43 19.97 2.48
C TRP A 253 4.40 21.26 1.67
N ALA A 254 4.03 21.20 0.39
CA ALA A 254 3.82 22.41 -0.40
C ALA A 254 2.58 23.12 0.11
N ASP A 255 2.72 24.37 0.54
CA ASP A 255 1.59 25.19 0.94
C ASP A 255 0.74 25.53 -0.29
N ALA A 256 -0.57 25.71 -0.08
CA ALA A 256 -1.52 26.12 -1.12
C ALA A 256 -1.28 27.56 -1.66
N SER A 257 -0.12 28.16 -1.39
CA SER A 257 0.27 29.51 -1.78
C SER A 257 0.96 29.59 -3.15
N THR A 258 1.14 28.47 -3.86
CA THR A 258 1.72 28.42 -5.22
C THR A 258 0.70 28.11 -6.31
N THR A 259 -0.52 28.62 -6.17
CA THR A 259 -1.41 28.89 -7.31
C THR A 259 -1.67 30.39 -7.36
N ASN A 260 -0.79 31.10 -8.07
CA ASN A 260 -1.12 32.36 -8.74
C ASN A 260 -1.29 32.06 -10.23
#